data_AF-A0A2H5VFC0-F1
#
_entry.id   AF-A0A2H5VFC0-F1
#
_cell.length_a   1.000
_cell.length_b   1.000
_cell.length_c   1.000
_cell.angle_alpha   90.00
_cell.angle_beta   90.00
_cell.angle_gamma   90.00
#
_symmetry.space_group_name_H-M   'P 1'
#
loop_
_entity.id
_entity.type
_entity.pdbx_description
1 polymer ?
#
loop_
_entity_poly.entity_id
_entity_poly.type
_entity_poly.pdbx_seq_one_letter_code
_entity_poly.pdbx_strand_id
1 'polypeptide(L)'
;MSLETKKLLKLFGVAVTDFEEESKRIIENLGQAKSLEEKVKLLKDTLELINEVHIRWIDVTQFLIESEKRLIFKVIENISKTS
;
A
#
# COMPACT_ATOMS: atom_id res chain seq x y z
N MET A 1 -0.77 -10.01 17.73
CA MET A 1 -1.13 -9.21 16.53
C MET A 1 -2.60 -9.43 16.20
N SER A 2 -3.38 -8.35 16.02
CA SER A 2 -4.82 -8.45 15.74
C SER A 2 -5.09 -9.05 14.35
N LEU A 3 -6.31 -9.55 14.14
CA LEU A 3 -6.75 -10.06 12.84
C LEU A 3 -6.72 -8.97 11.75
N GLU A 4 -7.03 -7.73 12.15
CA GLU A 4 -7.05 -6.57 11.27
C GLU A 4 -5.65 -6.16 10.80
N THR A 5 -4.66 -6.13 11.72
CA THR A 5 -3.26 -5.91 11.36
C THR A 5 -2.74 -6.98 10.39
N LYS A 6 -3.09 -8.26 10.64
CA LYS A 6 -2.71 -9.37 9.74
C LYS A 6 -3.29 -9.18 8.33
N LYS A 7 -4.55 -8.75 8.22
CA LYS A 7 -5.21 -8.51 6.94
C LYS A 7 -4.55 -7.36 6.18
N LEU A 8 -4.28 -6.24 6.84
CA LEU A 8 -3.65 -5.08 6.20
C LEU A 8 -2.22 -5.37 5.74
N LEU A 9 -1.41 -6.02 6.57
CA LEU A 9 -0.05 -6.42 6.17
C LEU A 9 -0.06 -7.41 5.00
N LYS A 10 -1.04 -8.33 4.96
CA LYS A 10 -1.21 -9.25 3.82
C LYS A 10 -1.63 -8.50 2.56
N LEU A 11 -2.60 -7.59 2.65
CA LEU A 11 -3.06 -6.77 1.53
C LEU A 11 -1.93 -5.90 0.96
N PHE A 12 -1.12 -5.34 1.85
CA PHE A 12 0.04 -4.57 1.47
C PHE A 12 1.12 -5.43 0.81
N GLY A 13 1.47 -6.56 1.41
CA GLY A 13 2.44 -7.49 0.83
C GLY A 13 2.04 -7.96 -0.57
N VAL A 14 0.78 -8.34 -0.76
CA VAL A 14 0.23 -8.68 -2.08
C VAL A 14 0.34 -7.51 -3.04
N ALA A 15 -0.02 -6.29 -2.61
CA ALA A 15 0.08 -5.10 -3.46
C ALA A 15 1.50 -4.83 -3.97
N VAL A 16 2.50 -5.01 -3.09
CA VAL A 16 3.91 -4.78 -3.45
C VAL A 16 4.38 -5.86 -4.42
N THR A 17 4.03 -7.12 -4.20
CA THR A 17 4.37 -8.20 -5.13
C THR A 17 3.71 -7.99 -6.50
N ASP A 18 2.41 -7.68 -6.51
CA ASP A 18 1.66 -7.38 -7.75
C ASP A 18 2.30 -6.19 -8.49
N PHE A 19 2.72 -5.14 -7.75
CA PHE A 19 3.43 -3.99 -8.32
C PHE A 19 4.75 -4.38 -8.98
N GLU A 20 5.56 -5.20 -8.33
CA GLU A 20 6.86 -5.64 -8.88
C GLU A 20 6.69 -6.48 -10.14
N GLU A 21 5.70 -7.35 -10.18
CA GLU A 21 5.40 -8.17 -11.37
C GLU A 21 4.84 -7.31 -12.51
N GLU A 22 3.86 -6.46 -12.21
CA GLU A 22 3.18 -5.64 -13.21
C GLU A 22 4.09 -4.55 -13.77
N SER A 23 4.93 -3.93 -12.94
CA SER A 23 5.91 -2.94 -13.42
C SER A 23 6.92 -3.54 -14.39
N LYS A 24 7.38 -4.78 -14.16
CA LYS A 24 8.25 -5.50 -15.12
C LYS A 24 7.51 -5.73 -16.44
N ARG A 25 6.27 -6.22 -16.38
CA ARG A 25 5.44 -6.45 -17.57
C ARG A 25 5.24 -5.16 -18.38
N ILE A 26 4.96 -4.05 -17.73
CA ILE A 26 4.78 -2.75 -18.38
C ILE A 26 6.07 -2.29 -19.05
N ILE A 27 7.23 -2.41 -18.38
CA ILE A 27 8.53 -2.03 -18.95
C ILE A 27 8.87 -2.88 -20.17
N GLU A 28 8.65 -4.19 -20.11
CA GLU A 28 8.85 -5.11 -21.23
C GLU A 28 7.98 -4.73 -22.42
N ASN A 29 6.69 -4.49 -22.18
CA ASN A 29 5.74 -4.08 -23.21
C ASN A 29 6.08 -2.70 -23.80
N LEU A 30 6.61 -1.78 -23.00
CA LEU A 30 7.03 -0.46 -23.47
C LEU A 30 8.22 -0.56 -24.43
N GLY A 31 9.15 -1.48 -24.19
CA GLY A 31 10.24 -1.79 -25.10
C GLY A 31 9.80 -2.37 -26.44
N GLN A 32 8.62 -2.99 -26.48
CA GLN A 32 8.03 -3.61 -27.68
C GLN A 32 7.00 -2.72 -28.38
N ALA A 33 6.53 -1.65 -27.73
CA ALA A 33 5.49 -0.76 -28.23
C ALA A 33 5.94 -0.03 -29.51
N LYS A 34 5.15 -0.16 -30.58
CA LYS A 34 5.43 0.37 -31.91
C LYS A 34 4.70 1.68 -32.19
N SER A 35 3.57 1.93 -31.50
CA SER A 35 2.80 3.16 -31.67
C SER A 35 2.84 4.09 -30.47
N LEU A 36 2.47 5.35 -30.70
CA LEU A 36 2.31 6.32 -29.62
C LEU A 36 1.12 5.96 -28.74
N GLU A 37 0.03 5.46 -29.33
CA GLU A 37 -1.16 5.02 -28.61
C GLU A 37 -0.85 3.89 -27.63
N GLU A 38 -0.03 2.92 -28.04
CA GLU A 38 0.42 1.83 -27.16
C GLU A 38 1.25 2.37 -25.99
N LYS A 39 2.17 3.30 -26.26
CA LYS A 39 3.00 3.93 -25.22
C LYS A 39 2.16 4.76 -24.24
N VAL A 40 1.17 5.51 -24.74
CA VAL A 40 0.25 6.30 -23.91
C VAL A 40 -0.62 5.39 -23.05
N LYS A 41 -1.08 4.25 -23.59
CA LYS A 41 -1.79 3.25 -22.80
C LYS A 41 -0.93 2.70 -21.67
N LEU A 42 0.31 2.27 -21.97
CA LEU A 42 1.23 1.77 -20.95
C LEU A 42 1.56 2.82 -19.88
N LEU A 43 1.64 4.11 -20.25
CA LEU A 43 1.79 5.19 -19.28
C LEU A 43 0.58 5.30 -18.34
N LYS A 44 -0.65 5.16 -18.86
CA LYS A 44 -1.86 5.15 -18.03
C LYS A 44 -1.86 3.95 -17.09
N ASP A 45 -1.56 2.75 -17.60
CA ASP A 45 -1.47 1.52 -16.80
C ASP A 45 -0.43 1.70 -15.67
N THR A 46 0.69 2.37 -15.96
CA THR A 46 1.72 2.71 -14.96
C THR A 46 1.18 3.64 -13.87
N LEU A 47 0.45 4.69 -14.26
CA LEU A 47 -0.11 5.66 -13.31
C LEU A 47 -1.18 5.03 -12.41
N GLU A 48 -2.02 4.17 -12.97
CA GLU A 48 -3.03 3.42 -12.22
C GLU A 48 -2.38 2.49 -11.20
N LEU A 49 -1.36 1.74 -11.62
CA LEU A 49 -0.60 0.85 -10.73
C LEU A 49 0.07 1.60 -9.58
N ILE A 50 0.73 2.73 -9.86
CA ILE A 50 1.35 3.58 -8.82
C ILE A 50 0.29 4.11 -7.84
N ASN A 51 -0.85 4.56 -8.36
CA ASN A 51 -1.93 5.10 -7.54
C ASN A 51 -2.50 4.03 -6.61
N GLU A 52 -2.70 2.80 -7.09
CA GLU A 52 -3.18 1.69 -6.27
C GLU A 52 -2.24 1.37 -5.10
N VAL A 53 -0.93 1.29 -5.36
CA VAL A 53 0.06 1.04 -4.30
C VAL A 53 0.05 2.17 -3.27
N HIS A 54 -0.03 3.43 -3.70
CA HIS A 54 -0.10 4.55 -2.77
C HIS A 54 -1.37 4.53 -1.91
N ILE A 55 -2.54 4.24 -2.49
CA ILE A 55 -3.78 4.11 -1.72
C ILE A 55 -3.63 3.04 -0.64
N ARG A 56 -3.14 1.85 -1.01
CA ARG A 56 -2.93 0.75 -0.06
C ARG A 56 -1.89 1.09 1.00
N TRP A 57 -0.83 1.84 0.65
CA TRP A 57 0.16 2.34 1.61
C TRP A 57 -0.46 3.30 2.63
N ILE A 58 -1.32 4.22 2.18
CA ILE A 58 -2.03 5.17 3.04
C ILE A 58 -2.92 4.42 4.03
N ASP A 59 -3.72 3.44 3.56
CA ASP A 59 -4.62 2.67 4.42
C ASP A 59 -3.88 1.96 5.56
N VAL A 60 -2.74 1.32 5.23
CA VAL A 60 -1.89 0.63 6.21
C VAL A 60 -1.29 1.62 7.20
N THR A 61 -0.78 2.75 6.71
CA THR A 61 -0.16 3.78 7.54
C THR A 61 -1.17 4.39 8.50
N GLN A 62 -2.37 4.73 8.02
CA GLN A 62 -3.45 5.27 8.87
C GLN A 62 -3.86 4.29 9.95
N PHE A 63 -4.01 3.00 9.61
CA PHE A 63 -4.32 1.97 10.59
C PHE A 63 -3.25 1.84 11.69
N LEU A 64 -1.97 1.93 11.32
CA LEU A 64 -0.86 1.90 12.28
C LEU A 64 -0.92 3.10 13.22
N ILE A 65 -1.08 4.31 12.69
CA ILE A 65 -1.21 5.54 13.48
C ILE A 65 -2.35 5.43 14.48
N GLU A 66 -3.53 4.97 14.07
CA GLU A 66 -4.67 4.80 14.97
C GLU A 66 -4.43 3.71 16.03
N SER A 67 -3.67 2.68 15.69
CA SER A 67 -3.27 1.64 16.64
C SER A 67 -2.29 2.17 17.69
N GLU A 68 -1.33 2.99 17.28
CA GLU A 68 -0.37 3.66 18.16
C GLU A 68 -1.07 4.65 19.10
N LYS A 69 -1.98 5.47 18.59
CA LYS A 69 -2.81 6.36 19.42
C LYS A 69 -3.57 5.57 20.49
N ARG A 70 -4.25 4.49 20.12
CA ARG A 70 -4.97 3.63 21.07
C ARG A 70 -4.05 3.03 22.13
N LEU A 71 -2.82 2.65 21.77
CA LEU A 71 -1.84 2.16 22.73
C LEU A 71 -1.46 3.27 23.72
N ILE A 72 -1.13 4.45 23.23
CA ILE A 72 -0.74 5.60 24.07
C ILE A 72 -1.87 5.96 25.05
N PHE A 73 -3.12 6.06 24.58
CA PHE A 73 -4.25 6.33 25.47
C PHE A 73 -4.40 5.28 26.57
N LYS A 74 -4.29 3.99 26.24
CA LYS A 74 -4.35 2.91 27.24
C LYS A 74 -3.21 3.00 28.25
N VAL A 75 -2.00 3.35 27.80
CA VAL A 75 -0.85 3.53 28.70
C VAL A 75 -1.12 4.68 29.66
N ILE A 76 -1.60 5.83 29.16
CA ILE A 76 -1.97 6.99 29.98
C ILE A 76 -3.04 6.60 31.02
N GLU A 77 -4.13 5.96 30.59
CA GLU A 77 -5.22 5.52 31.48
C GLU A 77 -4.73 4.59 32.60
N ASN A 78 -3.79 3.69 32.30
CA ASN A 78 -3.25 2.78 33.30
C ASN A 78 -2.36 3.53 34.31
N ILE A 79 -1.48 4.41 33.83
CA ILE A 79 -0.64 5.24 34.70
C ILE A 79 -1.50 6.07 35.67
N SER A 80 -2.55 6.71 35.16
CA SER A 80 -3.48 7.52 35.96
C SER A 80 -4.29 6.74 36.99
N LYS A 81 -4.48 5.43 36.82
CA LYS A 81 -5.18 4.57 37.80
C LYS A 81 -4.27 4.06 38.92
N THR A 82 -2.96 4.08 38.70
CA THR A 82 -1.95 3.65 39.67
C THR A 82 -1.28 4.80 40.43
N SER A 83 -1.65 6.05 40.11
CA SER A 83 -1.24 7.27 40.82
C SER A 83 -2.35 7.74 41.75
#